data_AF-S2ZH09-F1
#
_entry.id   AF-S2ZH09-F1
#
_cell.length_a   1.000
_cell.length_b   1.000
_cell.length_c   1.000
_cell.angle_alpha   90.00
_cell.angle_beta   90.00
_cell.angle_gamma   90.00
#
_symmetry.space_group_name_H-M   'P 1'
#
loop_
_entity.id
_entity.type
_entity.pdbx_description
1 polymer ?
#
loop_
_entity_poly.entity_id
_entity_poly.type
_entity_poly.pdbx_seq_one_letter_code
_entity_poly.pdbx_strand_id
1 'polypeptide(L)'
;MQETLNRIARHADKCNENVLVMMDQINEKARKQRLPEMYAHIFGRSTEFHEMRRIIEPPMHIDSELSSNIQFADWVCALVKRAIEYQLVEKSRYRWIPVENSLSPARGAFTYDSKLHLCDRSVEDLHHSQIFHLYRPVIAAGTLATQNRLKLEQVRRASFRAKL
;
A
#
# COMPACT_ATOMS: atom_id res chain seq x y z
N MET A 1 25.29 -7.14 16.53
CA MET A 1 24.31 -6.33 15.76
C MET A 1 23.00 -6.06 16.53
N GLN A 2 22.59 -6.95 17.43
CA GLN A 2 21.36 -6.81 18.24
C GLN A 2 21.25 -5.46 18.98
N GLU A 3 22.29 -5.02 19.70
CA GLU A 3 22.24 -3.72 20.37
C GLU A 3 22.17 -2.51 19.42
N THR A 4 22.75 -2.62 18.23
CA THR A 4 22.60 -1.60 17.19
C THR A 4 21.14 -1.48 16.77
N LEU A 5 20.46 -2.60 16.51
CA LEU A 5 19.03 -2.63 16.19
C LEU A 5 18.19 -2.08 17.35
N ASN A 6 18.50 -2.46 18.60
CA ASN A 6 17.79 -1.95 19.77
C ASN A 6 17.94 -0.43 19.93
N ARG A 7 19.11 0.13 19.62
CA ARG A 7 19.35 1.59 19.69
C ARG A 7 18.62 2.34 18.58
N ILE A 8 18.66 1.79 17.36
CA ILE A 8 17.92 2.33 16.21
C ILE A 8 16.41 2.29 16.48
N ALA A 9 15.88 1.16 16.94
CA ALA A 9 14.46 0.99 17.28
C ALA A 9 14.00 2.00 18.35
N ARG A 10 14.77 2.14 19.45
CA ARG A 10 14.46 3.13 20.51
C ARG A 10 14.53 4.56 20.02
N HIS A 11 15.47 4.87 19.12
CA HIS A 11 15.56 6.22 18.54
C HIS A 11 14.38 6.50 17.62
N ALA A 12 14.07 5.58 16.70
CA ALA A 12 12.94 5.67 15.78
C ALA A 12 11.61 5.80 16.54
N ASP A 13 11.44 5.05 17.63
CA ASP A 13 10.23 5.13 18.45
C ASP A 13 10.06 6.49 19.13
N LYS A 14 11.15 7.06 19.68
CA LYS A 14 11.16 8.42 20.23
C LYS A 14 10.81 9.49 19.18
N CYS A 15 11.23 9.29 17.93
CA CYS A 15 10.91 10.18 16.82
C CYS A 15 9.54 9.88 16.18
N ASN A 16 8.85 8.82 16.61
CA ASN A 16 7.63 8.28 15.99
C ASN A 16 7.80 7.96 14.49
N GLU A 17 8.97 7.46 14.13
CA GLU A 17 9.34 7.11 12.76
C GLU A 17 9.49 5.59 12.58
N ASN A 18 9.35 5.14 11.34
CA ASN A 18 9.65 3.77 10.94
C ASN A 18 10.99 3.76 10.21
N VAL A 19 11.79 2.72 10.47
CA VAL A 19 13.15 2.62 9.95
C VAL A 19 13.33 1.35 9.13
N LEU A 20 13.99 1.53 7.99
CA LEU A 20 14.48 0.45 7.16
C LEU A 20 15.99 0.39 7.33
N VAL A 21 16.50 -0.80 7.67
CA VAL A 21 17.93 -1.01 7.82
C VAL A 21 18.45 -1.68 6.55
N MET A 22 19.52 -1.16 5.99
CA MET A 22 20.21 -1.77 4.85
C MET A 22 21.64 -2.12 5.26
N MET A 23 22.13 -3.27 4.81
CA MET A 23 23.48 -3.75 5.04
C MET A 23 24.22 -3.90 3.71
N ASP A 24 25.39 -3.27 3.67
CA ASP A 24 26.38 -3.40 2.61
C ASP A 24 26.99 -4.83 2.59
N GLN A 25 27.73 -5.18 1.52
CA GLN A 25 28.40 -6.47 1.24
C GLN A 25 28.78 -7.27 2.50
N ILE A 26 28.00 -8.31 2.79
CA ILE A 26 28.34 -9.37 3.73
C ILE A 26 28.50 -10.63 2.89
N ASN A 27 29.64 -11.31 3.03
CA ASN A 27 29.84 -12.65 2.44
C ASN A 27 28.60 -13.53 2.67
N GLU A 28 28.09 -14.18 1.61
CA GLU A 28 26.87 -14.98 1.62
C GLU A 28 26.84 -16.06 2.72
N LYS A 29 28.02 -16.59 3.08
CA LYS A 29 28.19 -17.53 4.20
C LYS A 29 27.82 -16.91 5.55
N ALA A 30 28.24 -15.65 5.78
CA ALA A 30 27.90 -14.92 6.99
C ALA A 30 26.44 -14.42 6.97
N ARG A 31 25.82 -14.24 5.80
CA ARG A 31 24.39 -13.93 5.66
C ARG A 31 23.52 -15.07 6.16
N LYS A 32 23.74 -16.31 5.68
CA LYS A 32 22.92 -17.48 6.05
C LYS A 32 22.87 -17.72 7.56
N GLN A 33 23.93 -17.35 8.28
CA GLN A 33 24.00 -17.46 9.74
C GLN A 33 23.36 -16.27 10.45
N ARG A 34 23.64 -15.03 10.03
CA ARG A 34 23.19 -13.83 10.74
C ARG A 34 21.72 -13.47 10.48
N LEU A 35 21.19 -13.78 9.30
CA LEU A 35 19.85 -13.35 8.90
C LEU A 35 18.77 -14.01 9.78
N PRO A 36 18.78 -15.34 10.02
CA PRO A 36 17.85 -15.97 10.96
C PRO A 36 17.96 -15.42 12.38
N GLU A 37 19.18 -15.18 12.88
CA GLU A 37 19.41 -14.61 14.21
C GLU A 37 18.80 -13.21 14.34
N MET A 38 18.91 -12.39 13.29
CA MET A 38 18.35 -11.05 13.26
C MET A 38 16.83 -11.05 13.13
N TYR A 39 16.27 -11.94 12.30
CA TYR A 39 14.82 -12.19 12.24
C TYR A 39 14.28 -12.63 13.61
N ALA A 40 14.91 -13.63 14.22
CA ALA A 40 14.54 -14.13 15.54
C ALA A 40 14.62 -13.02 16.61
N HIS A 41 15.66 -12.18 16.55
CA HIS A 41 15.80 -11.06 17.48
C HIS A 41 14.73 -9.99 17.28
N ILE A 42 14.45 -9.54 16.04
CA ILE A 42 13.46 -8.49 15.78
C ILE A 42 12.06 -9.00 16.13
N PHE A 43 11.63 -10.12 15.54
CA PHE A 43 10.28 -10.63 15.72
C PHE A 43 10.06 -11.18 17.13
N GLY A 44 11.03 -11.94 17.67
CA GLY A 44 10.95 -12.48 19.02
C GLY A 44 10.91 -11.40 20.09
N ARG A 45 11.61 -10.27 19.89
CA ARG A 45 11.63 -9.17 20.86
C ARG A 45 10.47 -8.18 20.68
N SER A 46 9.86 -8.10 19.50
CA SER A 46 8.73 -7.19 19.20
C SER A 46 7.42 -7.50 19.94
N THR A 47 7.32 -8.70 20.53
CA THR A 47 6.22 -9.08 21.42
C THR A 47 6.30 -8.36 22.76
N GLU A 48 7.52 -8.22 23.31
CA GLU A 48 7.80 -7.62 24.61
C GLU A 48 8.15 -6.12 24.51
N PHE A 49 8.85 -5.72 23.45
CA PHE A 49 9.39 -4.38 23.25
C PHE A 49 8.77 -3.74 22.01
N HIS A 50 7.77 -2.88 22.21
CA HIS A 50 7.02 -2.25 21.13
C HIS A 50 7.87 -1.41 20.18
N GLU A 51 8.98 -0.83 20.65
CA GLU A 51 9.91 -0.05 19.83
C GLU A 51 10.51 -0.88 18.68
N MET A 52 10.63 -2.20 18.86
CA MET A 52 11.15 -3.10 17.82
C MET A 52 10.21 -3.16 16.60
N ARG A 53 8.93 -2.79 16.75
CA ARG A 53 7.96 -2.70 15.65
C ARG A 53 8.22 -1.53 14.70
N ARG A 54 9.10 -0.60 15.07
CA ARG A 54 9.56 0.49 14.19
C ARG A 54 10.49 0.01 13.09
N ILE A 55 11.14 -1.14 13.29
CA ILE A 55 11.92 -1.80 12.24
C ILE A 55 10.94 -2.59 11.39
N ILE A 56 10.62 -2.04 10.22
CA ILE A 56 9.55 -2.56 9.34
C ILE A 56 9.93 -3.85 8.64
N GLU A 57 11.22 -4.02 8.36
CA GLU A 57 11.79 -5.21 7.75
C GLU A 57 13.15 -5.48 8.38
N PRO A 58 13.54 -6.75 8.50
CA PRO A 58 14.89 -7.11 8.85
C PRO A 58 15.89 -6.54 7.84
N PRO A 59 17.15 -6.31 8.25
CA PRO A 59 18.10 -5.59 7.44
C PRO A 59 18.27 -6.15 6.02
N MET A 60 17.95 -5.31 5.03
CA MET A 60 18.01 -5.64 3.61
C MET A 60 19.45 -5.65 3.12
N HIS A 61 19.76 -6.55 2.20
CA HIS A 61 21.09 -6.61 1.60
C HIS A 61 21.08 -5.95 0.23
N ILE A 62 22.01 -5.03 -0.04
CA ILE A 62 22.01 -4.25 -1.27
C ILE A 62 22.50 -5.08 -2.48
N ASP A 63 23.39 -6.06 -2.26
CA ASP A 63 24.22 -6.63 -3.33
C ASP A 63 23.90 -8.08 -3.76
N SER A 64 22.70 -8.58 -3.49
CA SER A 64 22.24 -9.80 -4.17
C SER A 64 21.25 -9.44 -5.26
N GLU A 65 21.69 -9.55 -6.52
CA GLU A 65 20.88 -9.32 -7.72
C GLU A 65 19.50 -10.02 -7.64
N LEU A 66 19.43 -11.19 -7.00
CA LEU A 66 18.18 -11.93 -6.79
C LEU A 66 17.36 -11.47 -5.56
N SER A 67 17.96 -11.23 -4.38
CA SER A 67 17.19 -10.92 -3.17
C SER A 67 16.70 -9.47 -3.13
N SER A 68 17.48 -8.52 -3.66
CA SER A 68 17.09 -7.11 -3.71
C SER A 68 15.86 -6.92 -4.61
N ASN A 69 15.81 -7.67 -5.72
CA ASN A 69 14.70 -7.67 -6.66
C ASN A 69 13.42 -8.29 -6.09
N ILE A 70 13.53 -9.42 -5.37
CA ILE A 70 12.37 -10.06 -4.72
C ILE A 70 11.75 -9.12 -3.68
N GLN A 71 12.57 -8.51 -2.82
CA GLN A 71 12.09 -7.61 -1.77
C GLN A 71 11.50 -6.32 -2.34
N PHE A 72 12.10 -5.75 -3.39
CA PHE A 72 11.53 -4.59 -4.06
C PHE A 72 10.15 -4.92 -4.67
N ALA A 73 10.01 -6.10 -5.29
CA ALA A 73 8.72 -6.56 -5.82
C ALA A 73 7.64 -6.67 -4.72
N ASP A 74 7.99 -7.14 -3.53
CA ASP A 74 7.06 -7.20 -2.38
C ASP A 74 6.59 -5.80 -1.95
N TRP A 75 7.50 -4.82 -1.93
CA TRP A 75 7.15 -3.42 -1.63
C TRP A 75 6.28 -2.78 -2.70
N VAL A 76 6.58 -3.03 -3.98
CA VAL A 76 5.74 -2.58 -5.11
C VAL A 76 4.36 -3.22 -5.02
N CYS A 77 4.28 -4.52 -4.75
CA CYS A 77 3.03 -5.24 -4.56
C CYS A 77 2.22 -4.66 -3.39
N ALA A 78 2.86 -4.41 -2.24
CA ALA A 78 2.23 -3.79 -1.10
C ALA A 78 1.70 -2.38 -1.41
N LEU A 79 2.49 -1.56 -2.11
CA LEU A 79 2.08 -0.21 -2.54
C LEU A 79 0.87 -0.27 -3.48
N VAL A 80 0.95 -1.08 -4.53
CA VAL A 80 -0.12 -1.25 -5.52
C VAL A 80 -1.40 -1.76 -4.86
N LYS A 81 -1.31 -2.76 -3.98
CA LYS A 81 -2.45 -3.28 -3.22
C LYS A 81 -3.13 -2.18 -2.41
N ARG A 82 -2.38 -1.34 -1.72
CA ARG A 82 -2.93 -0.24 -0.91
C ARG A 82 -3.57 0.83 -1.79
N ALA A 83 -2.98 1.15 -2.95
CA ALA A 83 -3.55 2.08 -3.92
C ALA A 83 -4.88 1.55 -4.50
N ILE A 84 -4.94 0.26 -4.85
CA ILE A 84 -6.18 -0.40 -5.30
C ILE A 84 -7.25 -0.36 -4.21
N GLU A 85 -6.90 -0.69 -2.96
CA GLU A 85 -7.86 -0.61 -1.85
C GLU A 85 -8.38 0.82 -1.66
N TYR A 86 -7.50 1.82 -1.76
CA TYR A 86 -7.90 3.23 -1.75
C TYR A 86 -8.92 3.53 -2.85
N GLN A 87 -8.76 3.03 -4.07
CA GLN A 87 -9.72 3.25 -5.15
C GLN A 87 -11.08 2.57 -4.88
N LEU A 88 -11.06 1.32 -4.39
CA LEU A 88 -12.24 0.47 -4.31
C LEU A 88 -13.03 0.55 -2.99
N VAL A 89 -12.42 0.96 -1.88
CA VAL A 89 -13.04 0.94 -0.55
C VAL A 89 -13.34 2.35 -0.02
N GLU A 90 -14.61 2.71 0.13
CA GLU A 90 -15.04 4.08 0.47
C GLU A 90 -14.35 4.63 1.74
N LYS A 91 -14.29 3.82 2.79
CA LYS A 91 -13.62 4.11 4.07
C LYS A 91 -12.22 3.49 4.16
N SER A 92 -11.42 3.57 3.08
CA SER A 92 -10.04 3.06 3.10
C SER A 92 -9.17 3.82 4.11
N ARG A 93 -8.31 3.08 4.82
CA ARG A 93 -7.26 3.65 5.70
C ARG A 93 -6.08 4.25 4.93
N TYR A 94 -6.01 4.03 3.61
CA TYR A 94 -4.90 4.50 2.77
C TYR A 94 -5.21 5.78 1.99
N ARG A 95 -6.06 6.65 2.55
CA ARG A 95 -6.38 7.98 1.97
C ARG A 95 -5.17 8.90 1.80
N TRP A 96 -4.06 8.57 2.45
CA TRP A 96 -2.80 9.30 2.34
C TRP A 96 -2.06 9.02 1.01
N ILE A 97 -2.28 7.88 0.35
CA ILE A 97 -1.57 7.50 -0.89
C ILE A 97 -1.62 8.55 -1.99
N PRO A 98 -2.79 9.11 -2.36
CA PRO A 98 -2.84 10.10 -3.44
C PRO A 98 -2.30 11.48 -3.07
N VAL A 99 -2.10 11.78 -1.77
CA VAL A 99 -1.57 13.07 -1.30
C VAL A 99 -0.08 13.04 -0.96
N GLU A 100 0.49 11.84 -0.82
CA GLU A 100 1.87 11.65 -0.39
C GLU A 100 2.86 11.96 -1.53
N ASN A 101 3.68 13.00 -1.34
CA ASN A 101 4.61 13.50 -2.36
C ASN A 101 5.79 12.56 -2.62
N SER A 102 6.19 11.78 -1.60
CA SER A 102 7.25 10.77 -1.74
C SER A 102 6.90 9.66 -2.75
N LEU A 103 5.62 9.49 -3.09
CA LEU A 103 5.15 8.57 -4.13
C LEU A 103 5.14 9.16 -5.54
N SER A 104 5.53 10.43 -5.71
CA SER A 104 5.62 11.05 -7.05
C SER A 104 6.45 10.26 -8.06
N PRO A 105 7.59 9.61 -7.70
CA PRO A 105 8.35 8.81 -8.67
C PRO A 105 7.59 7.56 -9.15
N ALA A 106 6.67 7.02 -8.34
CA ALA A 106 5.85 5.88 -8.74
C ALA A 106 4.76 6.28 -9.78
N ARG A 107 4.40 7.57 -9.85
CA ARG A 107 3.41 8.09 -10.80
C ARG A 107 4.06 8.24 -12.19
N GLY A 108 4.10 7.15 -12.94
CA GLY A 108 4.84 7.09 -14.20
C GLY A 108 5.61 5.79 -14.40
N ALA A 109 5.82 5.03 -13.32
CA ALA A 109 6.65 3.84 -13.34
C ALA A 109 5.97 2.60 -13.95
N PHE A 110 4.63 2.59 -14.02
CA PHE A 110 3.88 1.46 -14.55
C PHE A 110 3.84 1.49 -16.09
N THR A 111 3.69 0.36 -16.77
CA THR A 111 3.45 0.37 -18.22
C THR A 111 1.97 0.64 -18.51
N TYR A 112 1.62 1.00 -19.75
CA TYR A 112 0.20 1.14 -20.15
C TYR A 112 -0.59 -0.18 -20.08
N ASP A 113 0.11 -1.31 -20.24
CA ASP A 113 -0.45 -2.65 -20.10
C ASP A 113 -0.77 -3.01 -18.64
N SER A 114 -0.18 -2.30 -17.68
CA SER A 114 -0.50 -2.46 -16.26
C SER A 114 -1.84 -1.81 -15.94
N LYS A 115 -2.89 -2.61 -15.84
CA LYS A 115 -4.26 -2.13 -15.56
C LYS A 115 -4.98 -2.96 -14.50
N LEU A 116 -5.85 -2.30 -13.74
CA LEU A 116 -6.84 -2.93 -12.88
C LEU A 116 -8.13 -3.11 -13.69
N HIS A 117 -8.43 -4.36 -14.03
CA HIS A 117 -9.66 -4.69 -14.76
C HIS A 117 -10.86 -4.66 -13.83
N LEU A 118 -11.93 -3.94 -14.22
CA LEU A 118 -13.17 -3.84 -13.45
C LEU A 118 -14.29 -4.64 -14.14
N CYS A 119 -14.36 -5.94 -13.85
CA CYS A 119 -15.39 -6.82 -14.41
C CYS A 119 -16.82 -6.36 -14.04
N ASP A 120 -17.73 -6.46 -15.00
CA ASP A 120 -19.17 -6.21 -14.84
C ASP A 120 -19.54 -4.85 -14.25
N ARG A 121 -18.73 -3.82 -14.51
CA ARG A 121 -19.03 -2.43 -14.15
C ARG A 121 -19.15 -1.54 -15.37
N SER A 122 -20.00 -0.52 -15.26
CA SER A 122 -20.15 0.54 -16.26
C SER A 122 -19.01 1.58 -16.21
N VAL A 123 -17.91 1.27 -15.52
CA VAL A 123 -16.77 2.16 -15.30
C VAL A 123 -15.56 1.52 -15.96
N GLU A 124 -14.80 2.32 -16.72
CA GLU A 124 -13.61 1.86 -17.41
C GLU A 124 -12.52 1.35 -16.43
N ASP A 125 -11.65 0.48 -16.95
CA ASP A 125 -10.47 -0.02 -16.22
C ASP A 125 -9.60 1.13 -15.71
N LEU A 126 -8.92 0.91 -14.58
CA LEU A 126 -7.90 1.87 -14.12
C LEU A 126 -6.55 1.50 -14.72
N HIS A 127 -5.97 2.41 -15.49
CA HIS A 127 -4.70 2.22 -16.17
C HIS A 127 -3.55 2.89 -15.44
N HIS A 128 -2.37 2.27 -15.49
CA HIS A 128 -1.11 2.92 -15.14
C HIS A 128 -1.14 3.51 -13.71
N SER A 129 -0.89 4.81 -13.57
CA SER A 129 -0.84 5.55 -12.31
C SER A 129 -2.20 6.03 -11.82
N GLN A 130 -3.30 5.74 -12.55
CA GLN A 130 -4.64 6.16 -12.16
C GLN A 130 -5.06 5.60 -10.79
N ILE A 131 -4.50 4.46 -10.37
CA ILE A 131 -4.72 3.92 -9.03
C ILE A 131 -4.23 4.86 -7.91
N PHE A 132 -3.30 5.78 -8.21
CA PHE A 132 -2.78 6.80 -7.29
C PHE A 132 -3.52 8.14 -7.36
N HIS A 133 -4.53 8.29 -8.23
CA HIS A 133 -5.26 9.55 -8.36
C HIS A 133 -6.19 9.80 -7.18
N LEU A 134 -6.37 11.08 -6.83
CA LEU A 134 -7.34 11.50 -5.82
C LEU A 134 -8.77 11.14 -6.22
N TYR A 135 -9.10 11.31 -7.49
CA TYR A 135 -10.41 10.96 -8.04
C TYR A 135 -10.61 9.44 -8.03
N ARG A 136 -11.79 9.00 -7.60
CA ARG A 136 -12.15 7.59 -7.40
C ARG A 136 -13.35 7.21 -8.29
N PRO A 137 -13.11 6.78 -9.53
CA PRO A 137 -14.17 6.54 -10.52
C PRO A 137 -15.25 5.58 -10.02
N VAL A 138 -14.85 4.49 -9.37
CA VAL A 138 -15.75 3.43 -8.88
C VAL A 138 -16.71 3.93 -7.80
N ILE A 139 -16.23 4.77 -6.87
CA ILE A 139 -17.06 5.31 -5.79
C ILE A 139 -17.91 6.48 -6.30
N ALA A 140 -17.32 7.39 -7.08
CA ALA A 140 -18.02 8.53 -7.66
C ALA A 140 -19.20 8.09 -8.56
N ALA A 141 -19.01 7.03 -9.35
CA ALA A 141 -20.07 6.44 -10.17
C ALA A 141 -21.19 5.80 -9.32
N GLY A 142 -20.85 5.16 -8.19
CA GLY A 142 -21.85 4.58 -7.26
C GLY A 142 -22.76 5.62 -6.62
N THR A 143 -22.22 6.79 -6.27
CA THR A 143 -23.02 7.94 -5.80
C THR A 143 -23.97 8.46 -6.87
N LEU A 144 -23.53 8.54 -8.12
CA LEU A 144 -24.37 8.91 -9.27
C LEU A 144 -25.49 7.87 -9.51
N ALA A 145 -25.18 6.58 -9.42
CA ALA A 145 -26.18 5.52 -9.55
C ALA A 145 -27.27 5.59 -8.46
N THR A 146 -26.90 5.94 -7.23
CA THR A 146 -27.85 6.11 -6.11
C THR A 146 -28.76 7.32 -6.33
N GLN A 147 -28.18 8.47 -6.72
CA GLN A 147 -28.96 9.66 -7.06
C GLN A 147 -29.87 9.43 -8.28
N ASN A 148 -29.38 8.70 -9.29
CA ASN A 148 -30.18 8.32 -10.45
C ASN A 148 -31.32 7.36 -10.08
N ARG A 149 -31.09 6.43 -9.14
CA ARG A 149 -32.14 5.58 -8.58
C ARG A 149 -33.22 6.37 -7.87
N LEU A 150 -32.82 7.35 -7.06
CA LEU A 150 -33.74 8.26 -6.36
C LEU A 150 -34.53 9.13 -7.34
N LYS A 151 -33.88 9.66 -8.38
CA LYS A 151 -34.55 10.41 -9.46
C LYS A 151 -35.53 9.53 -10.24
N LEU A 152 -35.16 8.28 -10.55
CA LEU A 152 -36.06 7.32 -11.19
C LEU A 152 -37.26 6.95 -10.31
N GLU A 153 -37.07 6.81 -8.99
CA GLU A 153 -38.18 6.62 -8.06
C GLU A 153 -39.09 7.86 -7.96
N GLN A 154 -38.52 9.06 -8.00
CA GLN A 154 -39.29 10.32 -8.04
C GLN A 154 -40.13 10.43 -9.31
N VAL A 155 -39.54 10.12 -10.48
CA VAL A 155 -40.25 10.07 -11.76
C VAL A 155 -41.35 9.01 -11.72
N ARG A 156 -41.05 7.80 -11.22
CA ARG A 156 -42.05 6.74 -11.04
C ARG A 156 -43.23 7.23 -10.19
N ARG A 157 -42.97 7.83 -9.02
CA ARG A 157 -44.02 8.39 -8.14
C ARG A 157 -44.84 9.50 -8.80
N ALA A 158 -44.20 10.36 -9.60
CA ALA A 158 -44.88 11.41 -10.35
C ALA A 158 -45.79 10.85 -11.45
N SER A 159 -45.32 9.82 -12.19
CA SER A 159 -46.12 9.14 -13.22
C SER A 159 -47.36 8.42 -12.67
N PHE A 160 -47.31 7.94 -11.42
CA PHE A 160 -48.49 7.36 -10.76
C PHE A 160 -49.46 8.42 -10.23
N ARG A 161 -48.99 9.62 -9.87
CA ARG A 161 -49.86 10.74 -9.44
C ARG A 161 -50.60 11.41 -10.60
N ALA A 162 -50.08 11.37 -11.83
CA ALA A 162 -50.70 11.99 -13.00
C ALA A 162 -51.85 11.15 -13.63
N LYS A 163 -52.18 9.98 -13.06
CA LYS A 163 -53.23 9.07 -13.55
C LYS A 163 -54.51 9.05 -12.69
N LEU A 164 -54.64 9.98 -11.75
CA LEU A 164 -55.87 10.27 -10.99
C LEU A 164 -56.34 11.68 -11.37
#